data_AF-A0A963H3W1-F1
#
_entry.id   AF-A0A963H3W1-F1
#
_cell.length_a   1.000
_cell.length_b   1.000
_cell.length_c   1.000
_cell.angle_alpha   90.00
_cell.angle_beta   90.00
_cell.angle_gamma   90.00
#
_symmetry.space_group_name_H-M   'P 1'
#
loop_
_entity.id
_entity.type
_entity.pdbx_description
1 polymer ?
#
loop_
_entity_poly.entity_id
_entity_poly.type
_entity_poly.pdbx_seq_one_letter_code
_entity_poly.pdbx_strand_id
1 'polypeptide(L)' 'MTLAGHYTYFVTILLLMVGLFVVIARSNLIKKLVGLGLFQTAVYLLY' A
#
# COMPACT_ATOMS: atom_id res chain seq x y z
N MET A 1 13.32 -14.31 -16.09
CA MET A 1 12.45 -13.16 -16.39
C MET A 1 11.01 -13.61 -16.28
N THR A 2 10.48 -13.72 -15.05
CA THR A 2 9.10 -14.17 -14.82
C THR A 2 8.19 -12.95 -14.80
N LEU A 3 7.13 -12.95 -15.60
CA LEU A 3 6.09 -11.91 -15.64
C LEU A 3 5.54 -11.58 -14.22
N ALA A 4 5.63 -12.53 -13.29
CA ALA A 4 5.26 -12.35 -11.88
C ALA A 4 6.01 -11.19 -11.20
N GLY A 5 7.30 -10.97 -11.49
CA GLY A 5 8.08 -9.90 -10.85
C GLY A 5 7.60 -8.50 -11.22
N HIS A 6 7.13 -8.29 -12.46
CA HIS A 6 6.55 -7.01 -12.88
C HIS A 6 5.17 -6.81 -12.25
N TYR A 7 4.35 -7.87 -12.16
CA TYR A 7 3.02 -7.79 -11.58
C TYR A 7 3.06 -7.42 -10.09
N THR A 8 3.96 -8.04 -9.32
CA THR A 8 4.17 -7.69 -7.91
C THR A 8 4.59 -6.22 -7.76
N TYR A 9 5.45 -5.73 -8.66
CA TYR A 9 5.89 -4.33 -8.64
C TYR A 9 4.73 -3.33 -8.86
N PHE A 10 3.88 -3.58 -9.85
CA PHE A 10 2.69 -2.74 -10.10
C PHE A 10 1.68 -2.78 -8.95
N VAL A 11 1.46 -3.96 -8.36
CA VAL A 11 0.55 -4.13 -7.22
C VAL A 11 1.08 -3.39 -6.00
N THR A 12 2.38 -3.50 -5.71
CA THR A 12 3.02 -2.79 -4.60
C THR A 12 2.88 -1.28 -4.76
N ILE A 13 3.13 -0.73 -5.95
CA ILE A 13 3.01 0.71 -6.22
C ILE A 13 1.57 1.20 -6.00
N LEU A 14 0.57 0.48 -6.52
CA LEU A 14 -0.83 0.83 -6.30
C LEU A 14 -1.21 0.79 -4.82
N LEU A 15 -0.75 -0.24 -4.10
CA LEU A 15 -1.03 -0.40 -2.67
C LEU A 15 -0.40 0.73 -1.84
N LEU A 16 0.82 1.16 -2.19
CA LEU A 16 1.53 2.26 -1.57
C LEU A 16 0.81 3.60 -1.78
N MET A 17 0.34 3.87 -3.01
CA MET A 17 -0.43 5.08 -3.35
C MET A 17 -1.76 5.14 -2.61
N VAL A 18 -2.49 4.02 -2.55
CA VAL A 18 -3.77 3.92 -1.83
C VAL A 18 -3.57 4.07 -0.32
N GLY A 19 -2.56 3.40 0.25
CA GLY A 19 -2.22 3.50 1.67
C GLY A 19 -1.93 4.95 2.09
N LEU A 20 -1.10 5.66 1.32
CA LEU A 20 -0.79 7.07 1.59
C LEU A 20 -2.01 7.98 1.44
N PHE A 21 -2.83 7.77 0.41
CA PHE A 21 -4.05 8.54 0.18
C PHE A 21 -5.03 8.42 1.36
N VAL A 22 -5.21 7.21 1.91
CA VAL A 22 -6.09 6.96 3.05
C VAL A 22 -5.57 7.63 4.33
N VAL A 23 -4.25 7.64 4.55
CA VAL A 23 -3.63 8.31 5.71
C VAL A 23 -3.80 9.83 5.66
N ILE A 24 -3.68 10.44 4.48
CA ILE A 24 -3.75 11.89 4.30
C ILE A 24 -5.21 12.39 4.26
N ALA A 25 -6.10 11.69 3.53
CA ALA A 25 -7.45 12.20 3.22
C ALA A 25 -8.47 12.09 4.36
N ARG A 26 -8.16 11.39 5.46
CA ARG A 26 -9.13 11.12 6.54
C ARG A 26 -8.72 11.82 7.84
N SER A 27 -9.64 12.56 8.47
CA SER A 27 -9.42 13.13 9.82
C SER A 27 -9.58 12.10 10.94
N ASN A 28 -10.34 11.03 10.69
CA ASN A 28 -10.59 9.97 11.68
C ASN A 28 -9.37 9.04 11.81
N LEU A 29 -8.86 8.92 13.05
CA LEU A 29 -7.70 8.11 13.41
C LEU A 29 -7.86 6.61 13.08
N ILE A 30 -9.07 6.06 13.19
CA ILE A 30 -9.33 4.65 12.86
C ILE A 30 -9.08 4.39 11.37
N LYS A 31 -9.54 5.29 10.50
CA LYS A 31 -9.33 5.18 9.06
C LYS A 31 -7.86 5.39 8.68
N LYS A 32 -7.11 6.21 9.43
CA LYS A 32 -5.64 6.32 9.26
C LYS A 32 -4.91 5.04 9.66
N LEU A 33 -5.36 4.36 10.72
CA LEU A 33 -4.77 3.07 11.16
C LEU A 33 -4.93 1.99 10.08
N VAL A 34 -6.09 1.95 9.40
CA VAL A 34 -6.32 1.07 8.25
C VAL A 34 -5.39 1.43 7.08
N GLY A 35 -5.22 2.72 6.78
CA GLY A 35 -4.26 3.20 5.77
C GLY A 35 -2.81 2.81 6.10
N LEU A 36 -2.43 2.85 7.38
CA LEU A 36 -1.12 2.43 7.85
C LEU A 36 -0.92 0.90 7.71
N GLY A 37 -1.96 0.11 7.98
CA GLY A 37 -1.94 -1.34 7.74
C GLY A 37 -1.74 -1.70 6.26
N LEU A 38 -2.42 -0.99 5.35
CA LEU A 38 -2.22 -1.14 3.90
C LEU A 38 -0.79 -0.78 3.47
N PHE A 39 -0.20 0.25 4.09
CA PHE A 39 1.20 0.61 3.85
C PHE A 39 2.16 -0.49 4.30
N GLN A 40 1.89 -1.10 5.46
CA GLN A 40 2.68 -2.23 5.96
C GLN A 40 2.60 -3.46 5.05
N THR A 41 1.41 -3.77 4.52
CA THR A 41 1.25 -4.87 3.53
C THR A 41 2.02 -4.58 2.24
N ALA A 42 2.07 -3.32 1.79
CA ALA A 42 2.84 -2.93 0.60
C ALA A 42 4.35 -3.12 0.82
N VAL A 43 4.87 -2.77 2.00
CA VAL A 43 6.28 -2.98 2.35
C VAL A 43 6.60 -4.49 2.41
N TYR A 44 5.67 -5.30 2.93
CA TYR A 44 5.84 -6.76 2.94
C TYR A 44 5.85 -7.40 1.54
N LEU A 45 5.16 -6.79 0.56
CA LEU A 45 5.22 -7.23 -0.83
C LEU A 45 6.48 -6.75 -1.56
N LEU A 46 7.15 -5.72 -1.05
CA LEU A 46 8.36 -5.13 -1.64
C LEU A 46 9.64 -5.86 -1.20
N TYR A 47 9.63 -6.43 0.00
CA TYR A 47 10.75 -7.16 0.63
C TYR A 47 10.60 -8.67 0.44
#